data_AF-A0A6A0GUV4-F1
#
_entry.id   AF-A0A6A0GUV4-F1
#
_cell.length_a   1.000
_cell.length_b   1.000
_cell.length_c   1.000
_cell.angle_alpha   90.00
_cell.angle_beta   90.00
_cell.angle_gamma   90.00
#
_symmetry.space_group_name_H-M   'P 1'
#
loop_
_entity.id
_entity.type
_entity.pdbx_description
1 polymer ?
#
loop_
_entity_poly.entity_id
_entity_poly.type
_entity_poly.pdbx_seq_one_letter_code
_entity_poly.pdbx_strand_id
1 'polypeptide(L)'
;MLKPQPKLQQVLDSMSDQMNFHGPIVGVHVRRTDQAAFHPIEEYMRYVDEYFDDLSLTSPNVKRRVYVASDDPSVIKDTRSKYPNYEVLGDPDIAKSAALTTRYSDSALKGIIADIHFLSLTDYLVCTFSSQVCRIAYEVMQTMHPDASSAFHSLDDIYYYGGQSSHNQRARFDHVPRSGSNEMALTKGDIIGIAGNHWNGYSKGVNKRTRQSALYPSYKAEDVVVTADCPTVFYSHVFDICVFPHI
;
A
#
# COMPACT_ATOMS: atom_id res chain seq x y z
N MET A 1 -6.56 -17.45 0.82
CA MET A 1 -6.12 -17.45 -0.60
C MET A 1 -4.60 -17.52 -0.73
N LEU A 2 -3.82 -16.75 0.07
CA LEU A 2 -2.37 -16.63 -0.10
C LEU A 2 -1.52 -17.56 0.79
N LYS A 3 -2.09 -18.66 1.33
CA LYS A 3 -1.31 -19.62 2.11
C LYS A 3 -0.32 -20.34 1.18
N PRO A 4 1.00 -20.17 1.35
CA PRO A 4 1.97 -20.74 0.42
C PRO A 4 2.02 -22.27 0.56
N GLN A 5 2.35 -22.93 -0.55
CA GLN A 5 2.70 -24.36 -0.52
C GLN A 5 4.03 -24.54 0.24
N PRO A 6 4.27 -25.68 0.91
CA PRO A 6 5.47 -25.88 1.73
C PRO A 6 6.80 -25.56 1.01
N LYS A 7 6.90 -25.93 -0.26
CA LYS A 7 8.09 -25.63 -1.09
C LYS A 7 8.30 -24.13 -1.29
N LEU A 8 7.23 -23.36 -1.45
CA LEU A 8 7.32 -21.91 -1.59
C LEU A 8 7.67 -21.25 -0.26
N GLN A 9 7.11 -21.73 0.85
CA GLN A 9 7.45 -21.24 2.19
C GLN A 9 8.95 -21.40 2.47
N GLN A 10 9.53 -22.58 2.19
CA GLN A 10 10.97 -22.81 2.36
C GLN A 10 11.85 -21.86 1.54
N VAL A 11 11.39 -21.49 0.33
CA VAL A 11 12.10 -20.51 -0.51
C VAL A 11 12.04 -19.12 0.12
N LEU A 12 10.87 -18.69 0.60
CA LEU A 12 10.70 -17.40 1.28
C LEU A 12 11.52 -17.33 2.57
N ASP A 13 11.52 -18.39 3.37
CA ASP A 13 12.31 -18.49 4.61
C ASP A 13 13.82 -18.40 4.29
N SER A 14 14.29 -19.13 3.28
CA SER A 14 15.69 -19.10 2.85
C SER A 14 16.10 -17.71 2.36
N MET A 15 15.20 -17.02 1.64
CA MET A 15 15.45 -15.65 1.19
C MET A 15 15.52 -14.68 2.37
N SER A 16 14.59 -14.80 3.32
CA SER A 16 14.56 -14.01 4.56
C SER A 16 15.88 -14.13 5.32
N ASP A 17 16.37 -15.36 5.50
CA ASP A 17 17.64 -15.64 6.18
C ASP A 17 18.84 -15.06 5.40
N GLN A 18 18.88 -15.26 4.07
CA GLN A 18 19.97 -14.76 3.23
C GLN A 18 20.11 -13.25 3.24
N MET A 19 18.99 -12.52 3.27
CA MET A 19 18.99 -11.06 3.35
C MET A 19 19.00 -10.52 4.77
N ASN A 20 19.01 -11.40 5.78
CA ASN A 20 18.87 -11.06 7.20
C ASN A 20 17.66 -10.13 7.43
N PHE A 21 16.49 -10.52 6.90
CA PHE A 21 15.28 -9.71 6.95
C PHE A 21 14.74 -9.62 8.38
N HIS A 22 14.79 -8.43 8.98
CA HIS A 22 14.18 -8.16 10.28
C HIS A 22 13.94 -6.66 10.48
N GLY A 23 12.94 -6.36 11.29
CA GLY A 23 12.59 -4.99 11.65
C GLY A 23 13.60 -4.33 12.62
N PRO A 24 13.51 -3.01 12.79
CA PRO A 24 12.64 -2.10 12.05
C PRO A 24 13.06 -1.93 10.57
N ILE A 25 12.11 -2.02 9.64
CA ILE A 25 12.33 -1.97 8.20
C ILE A 25 11.14 -1.33 7.46
N VAL A 26 11.43 -0.46 6.50
CA VAL A 26 10.41 0.16 5.63
C VAL A 26 10.41 -0.53 4.26
N GLY A 27 9.24 -0.90 3.78
CA GLY A 27 9.03 -1.42 2.44
C GLY A 27 8.89 -0.27 1.44
N VAL A 28 9.64 -0.32 0.33
CA VAL A 28 9.54 0.63 -0.77
C VAL A 28 9.25 -0.12 -2.04
N HIS A 29 8.10 0.17 -2.67
CA HIS A 29 7.73 -0.42 -3.95
C HIS A 29 7.69 0.65 -5.04
N VAL A 30 8.67 0.58 -5.96
CA VAL A 30 8.80 1.49 -7.09
C VAL A 30 8.38 0.77 -8.38
N ARG A 31 7.27 1.22 -8.97
CA ARG A 31 6.81 0.73 -10.27
C ARG A 31 7.20 1.70 -11.37
N ARG A 32 7.95 1.24 -12.38
CA ARG A 32 8.42 2.06 -13.50
C ARG A 32 7.61 1.87 -14.80
N THR A 33 6.86 0.77 -14.98
CA THR A 33 6.20 0.53 -16.27
C THR A 33 4.88 1.30 -16.46
N ASP A 34 4.82 2.02 -17.59
CA ASP A 34 3.72 2.34 -18.55
C ASP A 34 2.30 2.75 -18.10
N GLN A 35 1.93 2.65 -16.82
CA GLN A 35 0.57 3.00 -16.35
C GLN A 35 0.52 3.97 -15.17
N ALA A 36 1.67 4.39 -14.64
CA ALA A 36 1.76 5.33 -13.52
C ALA A 36 2.74 6.48 -13.82
N ALA A 37 2.59 7.59 -13.09
CA ALA A 37 3.53 8.70 -13.17
C ALA A 37 4.93 8.25 -12.71
N PHE A 38 5.98 8.82 -13.33
CA PHE A 38 7.34 8.58 -12.91
C PHE A 38 7.62 9.32 -11.59
N HIS A 39 7.98 8.59 -10.55
CA HIS A 39 8.40 9.14 -9.27
C HIS A 39 9.89 8.82 -9.02
N PRO A 40 10.79 9.80 -8.82
CA PRO A 40 12.19 9.53 -8.50
C PRO A 40 12.32 8.83 -7.13
N ILE A 41 13.39 8.06 -6.92
CA ILE A 41 13.56 7.29 -5.66
C ILE A 41 13.60 8.20 -4.43
N GLU A 42 14.10 9.42 -4.61
CA GLU A 42 14.16 10.48 -3.60
C GLU A 42 12.79 10.85 -3.03
N GLU A 43 11.74 10.78 -3.85
CA GLU A 43 10.38 11.05 -3.40
C GLU A 43 9.87 9.99 -2.43
N TYR A 44 10.19 8.72 -2.67
CA TYR A 44 9.89 7.62 -1.74
C TYR A 44 10.72 7.74 -0.48
N MET A 45 12.03 7.91 -0.63
CA MET A 45 12.97 7.91 0.49
C MET A 45 12.75 9.07 1.46
N ARG A 46 12.17 10.19 1.02
CA ARG A 46 11.70 11.25 1.91
C ARG A 46 10.77 10.72 3.00
N TYR A 47 9.75 9.94 2.63
CA TYR A 47 8.80 9.40 3.61
C TYR A 47 9.39 8.25 4.44
N VAL A 48 10.40 7.57 3.90
CA VAL A 48 11.22 6.62 4.67
C VAL A 48 12.04 7.35 5.74
N ASP A 49 12.64 8.50 5.41
CA ASP A 49 13.36 9.35 6.36
C ASP A 49 12.39 9.84 7.46
N GLU A 50 11.23 10.39 7.08
CA GLU A 50 10.20 10.85 8.02
C GLU A 50 9.79 9.73 9.02
N TYR A 51 9.55 8.51 8.53
CA TYR A 51 9.26 7.35 9.41
C TYR A 51 10.39 7.06 10.41
N PHE A 52 11.64 6.99 9.94
CA PHE A 52 12.76 6.67 10.83
C PHE A 52 13.12 7.82 11.76
N ASP A 53 12.89 9.07 11.36
CA ASP A 53 13.01 10.25 12.21
C ASP A 53 12.00 10.17 13.36
N ASP A 54 10.74 9.86 13.08
CA ASP A 54 9.71 9.66 14.10
C ASP A 54 10.04 8.47 15.02
N LEU A 55 10.48 7.34 14.44
CA LEU A 55 10.90 6.17 15.22
C LEU A 55 12.08 6.49 16.15
N SER A 56 13.01 7.34 15.72
CA SER A 56 14.19 7.71 16.51
C SER A 56 13.86 8.44 17.81
N LEU A 57 12.69 9.08 17.89
CA LEU A 57 12.20 9.73 19.10
C LEU A 57 11.95 8.74 20.25
N THR A 58 11.62 7.49 19.90
CA THR A 58 11.38 6.41 20.88
C THR A 58 12.51 5.38 20.89
N SER A 59 13.19 5.19 19.75
CA SER A 59 14.20 4.17 19.51
C SER A 59 15.42 4.74 18.78
N PRO A 60 16.29 5.53 19.45
CA PRO A 60 17.30 6.38 18.81
C PRO A 60 18.46 5.62 18.12
N ASN A 61 18.65 4.34 18.41
CA ASN A 61 19.78 3.53 17.89
C ASN A 61 19.35 2.49 16.85
N VAL A 62 18.17 2.66 16.24
CA VAL A 62 17.67 1.74 15.22
C VAL A 62 18.47 1.94 13.92
N LYS A 63 18.99 0.83 13.39
CA LYS A 63 19.60 0.81 12.07
C LYS A 63 18.51 1.00 11.02
N ARG A 64 18.65 2.01 10.15
CA ARG A 64 17.68 2.28 9.10
C ARG A 64 17.78 1.23 7.99
N ARG A 65 16.73 0.43 7.82
CA ARG A 65 16.63 -0.59 6.78
C ARG A 65 15.51 -0.28 5.81
N VAL A 66 15.74 -0.58 4.55
CA VAL A 66 14.73 -0.48 3.50
C VAL A 66 14.72 -1.75 2.66
N TYR A 67 13.55 -2.32 2.44
CA TYR A 67 13.35 -3.38 1.44
C TYR A 67 12.81 -2.74 0.17
N VAL A 68 13.57 -2.80 -0.93
CA VAL A 68 13.21 -2.18 -2.20
C VAL A 68 12.75 -3.25 -3.19
N ALA A 69 11.48 -3.19 -3.56
CA ALA A 69 10.89 -3.97 -4.64
C ALA A 69 10.67 -3.08 -5.87
N SER A 70 11.08 -3.56 -7.05
CA SER A 70 10.87 -2.82 -8.30
C SER A 70 10.92 -3.75 -9.51
N ASP A 71 10.18 -3.39 -10.55
CA ASP A 71 10.28 -3.97 -11.90
C ASP A 71 11.49 -3.44 -12.69
N ASP A 72 12.25 -2.49 -12.12
CA ASP A 72 13.47 -1.93 -12.68
C ASP A 72 14.68 -2.16 -11.75
N PRO A 73 15.65 -3.02 -12.13
CA PRO A 73 16.80 -3.34 -11.28
C PRO A 73 17.75 -2.16 -11.07
N SER A 74 17.66 -1.08 -11.86
CA SER A 74 18.45 0.13 -11.64
C SER A 74 18.05 0.84 -10.35
N VAL A 75 16.79 0.77 -9.95
CA VAL A 75 16.28 1.44 -8.73
C VAL A 75 17.01 0.95 -7.49
N ILE A 76 17.21 -0.37 -7.33
CA ILE A 76 17.91 -0.95 -6.17
C ILE A 76 19.37 -0.46 -6.12
N LYS A 77 20.03 -0.38 -7.28
CA LYS A 77 21.42 0.12 -7.38
C LYS A 77 21.51 1.60 -7.04
N ASP A 78 20.57 2.38 -7.55
CA ASP A 78 20.49 3.82 -7.31
C ASP A 78 20.22 4.11 -5.83
N THR A 79 19.32 3.36 -5.18
CA THR A 79 19.06 3.49 -3.73
C THR A 79 20.34 3.23 -2.94
N ARG A 80 21.08 2.14 -3.24
CA ARG A 80 22.35 1.83 -2.57
C ARG A 80 23.40 2.92 -2.73
N SER A 81 23.47 3.52 -3.93
CA SER A 81 24.43 4.58 -4.24
C SER A 81 24.09 5.90 -3.54
N LYS A 82 22.81 6.30 -3.56
CA LYS A 82 22.35 7.59 -3.05
C LYS A 82 22.13 7.60 -1.53
N TYR A 83 21.84 6.44 -0.93
CA TYR A 83 21.52 6.30 0.50
C TYR A 83 22.47 5.32 1.19
N PRO A 84 23.78 5.61 1.26
CA PRO A 84 24.78 4.70 1.85
C PRO A 84 24.62 4.50 3.37
N ASN A 85 23.84 5.37 4.03
CA ASN A 85 23.48 5.27 5.44
C ASN A 85 22.34 4.26 5.71
N TYR A 86 21.67 3.76 4.67
CA TYR A 86 20.63 2.75 4.76
C TYR A 86 21.18 1.35 4.46
N GLU A 87 20.69 0.36 5.20
CA GLU A 87 20.81 -1.03 4.80
C GLU A 87 19.71 -1.36 3.79
N VAL A 88 20.09 -1.45 2.51
CA VAL A 88 19.16 -1.67 1.38
C VAL A 88 19.06 -3.15 1.04
N LEU A 89 17.94 -3.76 1.44
CA LEU A 89 17.53 -5.10 1.09
C LEU A 89 16.81 -5.07 -0.26
N GLY A 90 16.94 -6.16 -1.02
CA GLY A 90 16.38 -6.30 -2.37
C GLY A 90 17.39 -6.98 -3.29
N ASP A 91 16.90 -7.91 -4.11
CA ASP A 91 17.73 -8.66 -5.03
C ASP A 91 17.54 -8.13 -6.47
N PRO A 92 18.59 -7.53 -7.07
CA PRO A 92 18.55 -7.09 -8.47
C PRO A 92 18.22 -8.21 -9.46
N ASP A 93 18.52 -9.47 -9.14
CA ASP A 93 18.22 -10.61 -10.03
C ASP A 93 16.73 -10.98 -9.99
N ILE A 94 16.06 -10.78 -8.84
CA ILE A 94 14.59 -10.87 -8.74
C ILE A 94 13.94 -9.75 -9.55
N ALA A 95 14.42 -8.51 -9.41
CA ALA A 95 13.93 -7.36 -10.18
C ALA A 95 14.08 -7.57 -11.71
N LYS A 96 15.21 -8.14 -12.17
CA LYS A 96 15.39 -8.50 -13.60
C LYS A 96 14.34 -9.50 -14.09
N SER A 97 13.96 -10.47 -13.27
CA SER A 97 12.96 -11.47 -13.64
C SER A 97 11.54 -10.91 -13.78
N ALA A 98 11.24 -9.79 -13.09
CA ALA A 98 9.95 -9.10 -13.11
C ALA A 98 9.77 -8.14 -14.31
N ALA A 99 10.84 -7.91 -15.10
CA ALA A 99 10.82 -7.05 -16.28
C ALA A 99 9.82 -7.56 -17.35
N LEU A 100 9.32 -6.64 -18.18
CA LEU A 100 8.25 -6.89 -19.18
C LEU A 100 8.51 -8.09 -20.10
N THR A 101 9.77 -8.41 -20.39
CA THR A 101 10.17 -9.48 -21.31
C THR A 101 10.07 -10.90 -20.71
N THR A 102 10.04 -11.03 -19.37
CA THR A 102 9.99 -12.33 -18.66
C THR A 102 8.80 -12.47 -17.72
N ARG A 103 7.90 -11.48 -17.69
CA ARG A 103 6.78 -11.33 -16.74
C ARG A 103 5.84 -12.55 -16.65
N TYR A 104 5.74 -13.37 -17.70
CA TYR A 104 4.88 -14.56 -17.75
C TYR A 104 5.65 -15.88 -17.57
N SER A 105 6.62 -15.89 -16.65
CA SER A 105 7.40 -17.08 -16.30
C SER A 105 7.20 -17.46 -14.82
N ASP A 106 7.40 -18.74 -14.49
CA ASP A 106 7.35 -19.23 -13.11
C ASP A 106 8.32 -18.48 -12.18
N SER A 107 9.45 -18.00 -12.70
CA SER A 107 10.42 -17.20 -11.95
C SER A 107 9.90 -15.79 -11.68
N ALA A 108 9.29 -15.13 -12.66
CA ALA A 108 8.68 -13.80 -12.47
C ALA A 108 7.51 -13.84 -11.47
N LEU A 109 6.68 -14.88 -11.54
CA LEU A 109 5.59 -15.08 -10.57
C LEU A 109 6.13 -15.25 -9.14
N LYS A 110 7.18 -16.08 -8.96
CA LYS A 110 7.84 -16.23 -7.65
C LYS A 110 8.44 -14.92 -7.16
N GLY A 111 9.04 -14.12 -8.05
CA GLY A 111 9.58 -12.81 -7.73
C GLY A 111 8.50 -11.87 -7.19
N ILE A 112 7.38 -11.73 -7.90
CA ILE A 112 6.25 -10.88 -7.46
C ILE A 112 5.66 -11.38 -6.13
N ILE A 113 5.54 -12.70 -5.95
CA ILE A 113 5.05 -13.26 -4.68
C ILE A 113 6.03 -12.93 -3.53
N ALA A 114 7.33 -13.05 -3.76
CA ALA A 114 8.34 -12.70 -2.78
C ALA A 114 8.31 -11.20 -2.45
N ASP A 115 8.22 -10.33 -3.46
CA ASP A 115 8.11 -8.89 -3.28
C ASP A 115 6.88 -8.54 -2.43
N ILE A 116 5.70 -9.06 -2.77
CA ILE A 116 4.47 -8.85 -1.98
C ILE A 116 4.66 -9.35 -0.55
N HIS A 117 5.24 -10.53 -0.38
CA HIS A 117 5.49 -11.13 0.93
C HIS A 117 6.36 -10.24 1.80
N PHE A 118 7.55 -9.86 1.33
CA PHE A 118 8.48 -9.04 2.10
C PHE A 118 7.98 -7.61 2.30
N LEU A 119 7.31 -7.00 1.31
CA LEU A 119 6.64 -5.71 1.51
C LEU A 119 5.58 -5.78 2.61
N SER A 120 4.78 -6.87 2.66
CA SER A 120 3.73 -7.02 3.67
C SER A 120 4.24 -7.27 5.09
N LEU A 121 5.52 -7.68 5.24
CA LEU A 121 6.17 -7.91 6.54
C LEU A 121 6.94 -6.70 7.05
N THR A 122 6.95 -5.59 6.32
CA THR A 122 7.61 -4.34 6.74
C THR A 122 6.80 -3.59 7.78
N ASP A 123 7.45 -2.74 8.56
CA ASP A 123 6.79 -1.95 9.61
C ASP A 123 6.06 -0.71 9.05
N TYR A 124 6.38 -0.32 7.83
CA TYR A 124 5.77 0.80 7.10
C TYR A 124 5.97 0.62 5.60
N LEU A 125 5.00 1.05 4.79
CA LEU A 125 5.02 0.86 3.34
C LEU A 125 4.98 2.19 2.57
N VAL A 126 5.99 2.48 1.76
CA VAL A 126 6.02 3.65 0.87
C VAL A 126 5.93 3.21 -0.58
N CYS A 127 4.88 3.61 -1.30
CA CYS A 127 4.64 3.14 -2.66
C CYS A 127 3.69 4.05 -3.46
N THR A 128 3.24 3.56 -4.61
CA THR A 128 2.08 4.06 -5.34
C THR A 128 0.91 3.10 -5.22
N PHE A 129 -0.23 3.57 -4.69
CA PHE A 129 -1.46 2.77 -4.60
C PHE A 129 -2.19 2.65 -5.93
N SER A 130 -1.79 3.31 -7.01
CA SER A 130 -2.18 2.90 -8.36
C SER A 130 -1.67 1.48 -8.70
N SER A 131 -0.61 1.00 -8.05
CA SER A 131 -0.10 -0.36 -8.22
C SER A 131 -0.85 -1.40 -7.38
N GLN A 132 -1.42 -2.39 -8.06
CA GLN A 132 -2.04 -3.56 -7.41
C GLN A 132 -1.07 -4.31 -6.49
N VAL A 133 0.21 -4.41 -6.86
CA VAL A 133 1.24 -5.08 -6.04
C VAL A 133 1.33 -4.44 -4.66
N CYS A 134 1.34 -3.10 -4.61
CA CYS A 134 1.41 -2.41 -3.33
C CYS A 134 0.11 -2.57 -2.53
N ARG A 135 -1.06 -2.48 -3.18
CA ARG A 135 -2.34 -2.66 -2.48
C ARG A 135 -2.49 -4.05 -1.88
N ILE A 136 -2.05 -5.10 -2.59
CA ILE A 136 -2.05 -6.47 -2.05
C ILE A 136 -1.08 -6.59 -0.87
N ALA A 137 0.14 -6.04 -0.97
CA ALA A 137 1.08 -6.05 0.16
C ALA A 137 0.50 -5.34 1.40
N TYR A 138 -0.15 -4.18 1.20
CA TYR A 138 -0.85 -3.44 2.24
C TYR A 138 -2.03 -4.22 2.85
N GLU A 139 -2.82 -4.91 2.03
CA GLU A 139 -3.93 -5.77 2.49
C GLU A 139 -3.42 -6.95 3.34
N VAL A 140 -2.33 -7.58 2.91
CA VAL A 140 -1.69 -8.67 3.68
C VAL A 140 -1.10 -8.16 4.98
N MET A 141 -0.49 -6.97 4.99
CA MET A 141 0.04 -6.32 6.18
C MET A 141 -1.02 -6.16 7.28
N GLN A 142 -2.29 -5.89 6.92
CA GLN A 142 -3.39 -5.80 7.90
C GLN A 142 -3.62 -7.11 8.68
N THR A 143 -3.17 -8.25 8.15
CA THR A 143 -3.30 -9.56 8.83
C THR A 143 -2.15 -9.85 9.80
N MET A 144 -1.08 -9.05 9.75
CA MET A 144 0.14 -9.22 10.54
C MET A 144 0.16 -8.35 11.81
N HIS A 145 -0.72 -7.35 11.88
CA HIS A 145 -0.80 -6.40 12.98
C HIS A 145 -2.26 -6.24 13.46
N PRO A 146 -2.50 -5.81 14.72
CA PRO A 146 -3.84 -5.48 15.18
C PRO A 146 -4.52 -4.36 14.37
N ASP A 147 -3.75 -3.33 14.01
CA ASP A 147 -4.16 -2.23 13.14
C ASP A 147 -2.93 -1.65 12.43
N ALA A 148 -2.81 -1.89 11.13
CA ALA A 148 -1.78 -1.32 10.26
C ALA A 148 -2.39 -0.37 9.21
N SER A 149 -3.59 0.17 9.47
CA SER A 149 -4.32 0.99 8.51
C SER A 149 -3.64 2.31 8.17
N SER A 150 -2.75 2.78 9.05
CA SER A 150 -1.93 3.99 8.87
C SER A 150 -0.48 3.68 8.53
N ALA A 151 -0.08 2.41 8.42
CA ALA A 151 1.29 1.98 8.20
C ALA A 151 1.72 2.08 6.72
N PHE A 152 1.33 3.16 6.04
CA PHE A 152 1.70 3.40 4.66
C PHE A 152 1.79 4.89 4.32
N HIS A 153 2.52 5.19 3.26
CA HIS A 153 2.43 6.45 2.52
C HIS A 153 2.35 6.15 1.02
N SER A 154 1.29 6.66 0.37
CA SER A 154 1.13 6.55 -1.09
C SER A 154 1.53 7.85 -1.76
N LEU A 155 2.28 7.77 -2.86
CA LEU A 155 2.68 8.96 -3.65
C LEU A 155 1.57 9.45 -4.60
N ASP A 156 0.55 8.64 -4.84
CA ASP A 156 -0.53 8.94 -5.76
C ASP A 156 -1.92 8.73 -5.12
N ASP A 157 -2.54 7.59 -5.38
CA ASP A 157 -3.91 7.31 -5.01
C ASP A 157 -4.06 7.05 -3.51
N ILE A 158 -5.27 7.25 -3.00
CA ILE A 158 -5.71 6.65 -1.73
C ILE A 158 -5.95 5.15 -1.95
N TYR A 159 -6.12 4.38 -0.87
CA TYR A 159 -6.47 2.96 -1.01
C TYR A 159 -7.80 2.81 -1.77
N TYR A 160 -7.85 1.87 -2.70
CA TYR A 160 -9.07 1.49 -3.42
C TYR A 160 -9.04 0.04 -3.89
N TYR A 161 -10.22 -0.54 -4.07
CA TYR A 161 -10.42 -1.85 -4.67
C TYR A 161 -11.10 -1.70 -6.04
N GLY A 162 -10.56 -2.35 -7.07
CA GLY A 162 -11.10 -2.26 -8.43
C GLY A 162 -12.53 -2.79 -8.50
N GLY A 163 -13.48 -1.94 -8.92
CA GLY A 163 -14.91 -2.29 -8.96
C GLY A 163 -15.67 -2.04 -7.66
N GLN A 164 -15.07 -1.33 -6.69
CA GLN A 164 -15.77 -0.94 -5.46
C GLN A 164 -16.96 -0.01 -5.72
N SER A 165 -17.90 0.00 -4.76
CA SER A 165 -18.91 1.07 -4.64
C SER A 165 -18.26 2.42 -4.37
N SER A 166 -19.00 3.52 -4.59
CA SER A 166 -18.50 4.88 -4.38
C SER A 166 -17.91 5.06 -2.98
N HIS A 167 -16.62 5.42 -2.91
CA HIS A 167 -15.98 5.86 -1.67
C HIS A 167 -16.55 7.22 -1.28
N ASN A 168 -17.31 7.25 -0.19
CA ASN A 168 -17.95 8.47 0.28
C ASN A 168 -17.34 8.94 1.59
N GLN A 169 -17.20 10.25 1.71
CA GLN A 169 -16.90 10.94 2.95
C GLN A 169 -18.08 11.83 3.35
N ARG A 170 -18.16 12.16 4.63
CA ARG A 170 -19.13 13.10 5.18
C ARG A 170 -18.40 14.34 5.70
N ALA A 171 -18.84 15.51 5.28
CA ALA A 171 -18.32 16.77 5.79
C ALA A 171 -18.64 16.91 7.29
N ARG A 172 -17.59 17.12 8.10
CA ARG A 172 -17.67 17.36 9.55
C ARG A 172 -17.78 18.83 9.90
N PHE A 173 -17.24 19.68 9.04
CA PHE A 173 -17.20 21.13 9.23
C PHE A 173 -17.58 21.84 7.94
N ASP A 174 -18.12 23.05 8.09
CA ASP A 174 -18.38 23.92 6.96
C ASP A 174 -17.06 24.40 6.33
N HIS A 175 -17.12 24.71 5.04
CA HIS A 175 -16.01 25.31 4.31
C HIS A 175 -16.54 26.31 3.31
N VAL A 176 -16.05 27.55 3.44
CA VAL A 176 -16.21 28.58 2.42
C VAL A 176 -14.95 28.57 1.56
N PRO A 177 -15.07 28.41 0.22
CA PRO A 177 -13.95 28.49 -0.71
C PRO A 177 -13.24 29.83 -0.61
N ARG A 178 -11.91 29.81 -0.64
CA ARG A 178 -11.14 31.06 -0.75
C ARG A 178 -11.34 31.70 -2.12
N SER A 179 -11.43 33.03 -2.18
CA SER A 179 -11.55 33.77 -3.44
C SER A 179 -10.40 33.43 -4.39
N GLY A 180 -10.72 33.05 -5.62
CA GLY A 180 -9.73 32.66 -6.64
C GLY A 180 -9.15 31.25 -6.49
N SER A 181 -9.61 30.45 -5.52
CA SER A 181 -9.21 29.05 -5.37
C SER A 181 -10.11 28.08 -6.13
N ASN A 182 -9.62 26.87 -6.40
CA ASN A 182 -10.41 25.76 -6.93
C ASN A 182 -10.96 24.88 -5.79
N GLU A 183 -11.58 25.51 -4.79
CA GLU A 183 -12.19 24.84 -3.64
C GLU A 183 -13.71 24.75 -3.80
N MET A 184 -14.33 23.70 -3.27
CA MET A 184 -15.80 23.60 -3.18
C MET A 184 -16.29 24.01 -1.81
N ALA A 185 -17.49 24.58 -1.79
CA ALA A 185 -18.17 24.85 -0.53
C ALA A 185 -18.63 23.53 0.10
N LEU A 186 -18.41 23.40 1.41
CA LEU A 186 -18.92 22.30 2.21
C LEU A 186 -19.90 22.83 3.25
N THR A 187 -21.00 22.12 3.41
CA THR A 187 -21.88 22.25 4.57
C THR A 187 -21.77 20.98 5.40
N LYS A 188 -21.72 21.09 6.73
CA LYS A 188 -21.67 19.95 7.64
C LYS A 188 -22.80 18.96 7.31
N GLY A 189 -22.43 17.69 7.13
CA GLY A 189 -23.34 16.62 6.71
C GLY A 189 -23.36 16.35 5.21
N ASP A 190 -22.76 17.20 4.36
CA ASP A 190 -22.64 16.95 2.93
C ASP A 190 -21.89 15.63 2.67
N ILE A 191 -22.37 14.87 1.67
CA ILE A 191 -21.71 13.65 1.21
C ILE A 191 -20.80 13.99 0.03
N ILE A 192 -19.54 13.59 0.14
CA ILE A 192 -18.50 13.85 -0.84
C ILE A 192 -18.06 12.51 -1.42
N GLY A 193 -18.17 12.33 -2.73
CA GLY A 193 -17.49 11.22 -3.41
C GLY A 193 -16.01 11.58 -3.54
N ILE A 194 -15.14 10.99 -2.72
CA ILE A 194 -13.70 11.27 -2.77
C ILE A 194 -13.09 10.65 -4.04
N ALA A 195 -12.25 11.42 -4.72
CA ALA A 195 -11.47 10.94 -5.86
C ALA A 195 -10.03 10.62 -5.43
N GLY A 196 -9.46 11.38 -4.50
CA GLY A 196 -8.13 11.14 -3.97
C GLY A 196 -7.69 12.22 -2.99
N ASN A 197 -6.57 11.98 -2.33
CA ASN A 197 -5.87 12.92 -1.45
C ASN A 197 -4.63 13.45 -2.19
N HIS A 198 -4.37 14.74 -2.14
CA HIS A 198 -3.18 15.33 -2.77
C HIS A 198 -1.97 15.38 -1.83
N TRP A 199 -2.09 14.82 -0.62
CA TRP A 199 -1.04 14.74 0.40
C TRP A 199 -0.45 16.10 0.79
N ASN A 200 -1.23 17.18 0.63
CA ASN A 200 -0.85 18.56 0.94
C ASN A 200 -1.88 19.28 1.83
N GLY A 201 -2.72 18.50 2.52
CA GLY A 201 -3.83 18.98 3.35
C GLY A 201 -5.15 19.18 2.59
N TYR A 202 -5.17 18.98 1.27
CA TYR A 202 -6.39 19.01 0.45
C TYR A 202 -6.65 17.68 -0.24
N SER A 203 -7.93 17.34 -0.34
CA SER A 203 -8.45 16.23 -1.14
C SER A 203 -9.27 16.76 -2.31
N LYS A 204 -9.43 15.94 -3.34
CA LYS A 204 -10.32 16.22 -4.47
C LYS A 204 -11.53 15.29 -4.41
N GLY A 205 -12.71 15.83 -4.73
CA GLY A 205 -13.93 15.03 -4.75
C GLY A 205 -15.10 15.79 -5.33
N VAL A 206 -16.26 15.12 -5.32
CA VAL A 206 -17.52 15.67 -5.80
C VAL A 206 -18.49 15.80 -4.64
N ASN A 207 -18.89 17.02 -4.29
CA ASN A 207 -19.97 17.23 -3.33
C ASN A 207 -21.30 16.81 -3.98
N LYS A 208 -21.96 15.79 -3.44
CA LYS A 208 -23.17 15.22 -4.05
C LYS A 208 -24.36 16.16 -4.00
N ARG A 209 -24.41 17.11 -3.06
CA ARG A 209 -25.48 18.12 -2.95
C ARG A 209 -25.35 19.18 -4.05
N THR A 210 -24.16 19.74 -4.22
CA THR A 210 -23.92 20.84 -5.18
C THR A 210 -23.52 20.35 -6.57
N ARG A 211 -23.16 19.07 -6.71
CA ARG A 211 -22.55 18.46 -7.91
C ARG A 211 -21.22 19.09 -8.34
N GLN A 212 -20.63 19.92 -7.50
CA GLN A 212 -19.34 20.56 -7.77
C GLN A 212 -18.19 19.57 -7.55
N SER A 213 -17.27 19.50 -8.51
CA SER A 213 -16.00 18.77 -8.40
C SER A 213 -14.87 19.77 -8.18
N ALA A 214 -14.27 19.77 -6.99
CA ALA A 214 -13.19 20.69 -6.63
C ALA A 214 -12.40 20.18 -5.42
N LEU A 215 -11.46 20.99 -4.92
CA LEU A 215 -10.68 20.69 -3.73
C LEU A 215 -11.44 21.00 -2.44
N TYR A 216 -11.07 20.34 -1.36
CA TYR A 216 -11.52 20.64 -0.01
C TYR A 216 -10.44 20.24 1.00
N PRO A 217 -10.34 20.91 2.17
CA PRO A 217 -9.38 20.53 3.20
C PRO A 217 -9.69 19.12 3.74
N SER A 218 -8.73 18.20 3.68
CA SER A 218 -8.93 16.78 3.96
C SER A 218 -9.44 16.53 5.40
N TYR A 219 -8.95 17.30 6.38
CA TYR A 219 -9.35 17.20 7.78
C TYR A 219 -10.83 17.55 8.03
N LYS A 220 -11.52 18.15 7.05
CA LYS A 220 -12.93 18.56 7.18
C LYS A 220 -13.94 17.46 6.85
N ALA A 221 -13.49 16.30 6.43
CA ALA A 221 -14.36 15.17 6.10
C ALA A 221 -13.90 13.90 6.82
N GLU A 222 -14.82 12.97 7.00
CA GLU A 222 -14.55 11.63 7.54
C GLU A 222 -15.13 10.56 6.61
N ASP A 223 -14.51 9.38 6.58
CA ASP A 223 -15.02 8.26 5.77
C ASP A 223 -16.38 7.77 6.27
N VAL A 224 -17.26 7.48 5.31
CA VAL A 224 -18.55 6.84 5.58
C VAL A 224 -18.38 5.34 5.44
N VAL A 225 -18.39 4.63 6.56
CA VAL A 225 -18.38 3.16 6.58
C VAL A 225 -19.72 2.64 6.06
N VAL A 226 -19.66 1.82 5.01
CA VAL A 226 -20.83 1.17 4.41
C VAL A 226 -20.93 -0.25 4.94
N THR A 227 -22.09 -0.61 5.49
CA THR A 227 -22.39 -1.96 5.95
C THR A 227 -23.22 -2.70 4.90
N ALA A 228 -23.00 -4.00 4.78
CA ALA A 228 -23.83 -4.90 3.99
C ALA A 228 -24.18 -6.12 4.84
N ASP A 229 -25.39 -6.65 4.64
CA ASP A 229 -25.84 -7.85 5.34
C ASP A 229 -25.14 -9.07 4.72
N CYS A 230 -24.19 -9.64 5.46
CA CYS A 230 -23.52 -10.88 5.09
C CYS A 230 -24.15 -12.07 5.82
N PRO A 231 -24.19 -13.27 5.20
CA PRO A 231 -24.63 -14.48 5.89
C PRO A 231 -23.82 -14.73 7.18
N THR A 232 -24.49 -14.78 8.33
CA THR A 232 -23.89 -15.13 9.62
C THR A 232 -23.86 -16.66 9.79
N VAL A 233 -23.20 -17.38 8.88
CA VAL A 233 -23.11 -18.84 8.99
C VAL A 233 -22.08 -19.17 10.08
N PHE A 234 -22.56 -19.46 11.29
CA PHE A 234 -21.78 -20.19 12.27
C PHE A 234 -21.52 -21.60 11.70
N TYR A 235 -20.30 -21.86 11.28
CA TYR A 235 -19.86 -23.21 10.94
C TYR A 235 -19.75 -24.05 12.22
N SER A 236 -20.86 -24.63 12.67
CA SER A 236 -20.88 -25.60 13.78
C SER A 236 -20.41 -27.00 13.36
N HIS A 237 -20.10 -27.24 12.06
CA HIS A 237 -19.89 -28.59 11.51
C HIS A 237 -18.68 -28.79 10.57
N VAL A 238 -17.64 -27.94 10.57
CA VAL A 238 -16.43 -28.17 9.71
C VAL A 238 -15.41 -29.10 10.38
N PHE A 239 -15.88 -30.22 10.94
CA PHE A 239 -15.00 -31.32 11.34
C PHE A 239 -15.47 -32.70 10.88
N ASP A 240 -16.58 -32.83 10.15
CA ASP A 240 -17.01 -34.12 9.61
C ASP A 240 -17.11 -34.09 8.09
N ILE A 241 -16.05 -34.64 7.50
CA ILE A 241 -15.92 -35.30 6.19
C ILE A 241 -17.26 -35.40 5.41
N CYS A 242 -17.43 -34.57 4.37
CA CYS A 242 -18.46 -34.80 3.36
C CYS A 242 -18.02 -35.92 2.40
N VAL A 243 -18.37 -37.16 2.75
CA VAL A 243 -18.61 -38.24 1.79
C VAL A 243 -19.91 -37.89 1.05
N PHE A 244 -19.87 -37.75 -0.27
CA PHE A 244 -21.07 -37.74 -1.10
C PHE A 244 -21.50 -39.19 -1.36
N PRO A 245 -22.72 -39.62 -0.98
CA PRO A 245 -23.31 -40.83 -1.56
C PRO A 245 -24.00 -40.48 -2.88
N HIS A 246 -23.82 -41.38 -3.84
CA HIS A 246 -24.46 -41.40 -5.16
C HIS A 246 -25.99 -41.32 -5.10
N ILE A 247 -26.57 -40.61 -6.08
CA ILE A 247 -27.72 -41.06 -6.85
C ILE A 247 -27.35 -40.92 -8.32
#